data_AF-A0A930MQ50-F1
#
_entry.id   AF-A0A930MQ50-F1
#
_cell.length_a   1.000
_cell.length_b   1.000
_cell.length_c   1.000
_cell.angle_alpha   90.00
_cell.angle_beta   90.00
_cell.angle_gamma   90.00
#
_symmetry.space_group_name_H-M   'P 1'
#
loop_
_entity.id
_entity.type
_entity.pdbx_description
1 polymer ?
#
loop_
_entity_poly.entity_id
_entity_poly.type
_entity_poly.pdbx_seq_one_letter_code
_entity_poly.pdbx_strand_id
1 'polypeptide(L)'
;MKVFLNAGHAPDGDPDPGACGYGLRECDVAKSVADLVAGYLAAAGVEVVGNMQSDSLHEVVSVSNNSDADVFVSIHCNACNGVAQGTETWHFYGSGAGETLASCIQNQIVTSLGTTDRGTKGAKPSVNGLYVLSNTDAVAVLVELAFIDHAGDAELLGTQQDEFARAIARGVTDYEGAC
;
A
#
# COMPACT_ATOMS: atom_id res chain seq x y z
N MET A 1 -17.79 4.17 3.49
CA MET A 1 -16.86 3.04 3.36
C MET A 1 -15.96 2.96 4.60
N LYS A 2 -15.53 1.76 4.98
CA LYS A 2 -14.57 1.46 6.06
C LYS A 2 -13.27 0.94 5.49
N VAL A 3 -12.14 1.46 5.97
CA VAL A 3 -10.80 1.13 5.46
C VAL A 3 -9.95 0.48 6.55
N PHE A 4 -9.31 -0.62 6.20
CA PHE A 4 -8.23 -1.23 6.98
C PHE A 4 -6.90 -0.95 6.30
N LEU A 5 -5.93 -0.44 7.06
CA LEU A 5 -4.59 -0.17 6.60
C LEU A 5 -3.62 -1.22 7.16
N ASN A 6 -2.72 -1.69 6.30
CA ASN A 6 -1.61 -2.53 6.70
C ASN A 6 -0.29 -1.89 6.29
N ALA A 7 0.52 -1.51 7.26
CA ALA A 7 1.92 -1.19 6.99
C ALA A 7 2.71 -2.50 6.88
N GLY A 8 3.46 -2.67 5.80
CA GLY A 8 4.26 -3.85 5.56
C GLY A 8 5.31 -4.12 6.64
N HIS A 9 5.71 -5.38 6.73
CA HIS A 9 6.81 -5.89 7.56
C HIS A 9 6.62 -5.70 9.07
N ALA A 10 7.65 -6.01 9.85
CA ALA A 10 7.57 -6.04 11.30
C ALA A 10 7.71 -4.63 11.91
N PRO A 11 7.02 -4.32 13.03
CA PRO A 11 7.29 -3.14 13.82
C PRO A 11 8.77 -3.07 14.23
N ASP A 12 9.37 -1.89 14.16
CA ASP A 12 10.79 -1.63 14.45
C ASP A 12 11.81 -2.42 13.61
N GLY A 13 11.32 -3.24 12.66
CA GLY A 13 12.11 -4.12 11.80
C GLY A 13 12.58 -5.42 12.44
N ASP A 14 11.94 -5.88 13.53
CA ASP A 14 12.25 -7.15 14.19
C ASP A 14 11.03 -8.11 14.12
N PRO A 15 11.12 -9.26 13.42
CA PRO A 15 12.33 -9.84 12.82
C PRO A 15 12.67 -9.35 11.41
N ASP A 16 11.74 -8.66 10.74
CA ASP A 16 11.87 -8.30 9.32
C ASP A 16 11.65 -6.79 9.11
N PRO A 17 12.67 -6.01 8.70
CA PRO A 17 12.49 -4.62 8.31
C PRO A 17 11.98 -4.44 6.87
N GLY A 18 11.86 -5.54 6.11
CA GLY A 18 11.69 -5.50 4.67
C GLY A 18 12.94 -5.03 3.95
N ALA A 19 12.76 -4.44 2.77
CA ALA A 19 13.87 -3.91 2.01
C ALA A 19 14.52 -2.69 2.72
N CYS A 20 15.84 -2.54 2.55
CA CYS A 20 16.61 -1.44 3.11
C CYS A 20 17.49 -0.80 2.03
N GLY A 21 17.53 0.53 1.97
CA GLY A 21 18.29 1.26 0.95
C GLY A 21 18.44 2.73 1.32
N TYR A 22 19.61 3.33 1.01
CA TYR A 22 19.92 4.75 1.28
C TYR A 22 19.62 5.24 2.72
N GLY A 23 19.74 4.36 3.71
CA GLY A 23 19.47 4.68 5.11
C GLY A 23 17.99 4.58 5.51
N LEU A 24 17.13 4.14 4.61
CA LEU A 24 15.71 3.85 4.87
C LEU A 24 15.51 2.34 5.10
N ARG A 25 14.48 2.03 5.91
CA ARG A 25 13.93 0.68 6.09
C ARG A 25 12.48 0.71 5.66
N GLU A 26 12.05 -0.29 4.90
CA GLU A 26 10.69 -0.38 4.36
C GLU A 26 9.63 -0.31 5.46
N CYS A 27 9.82 -1.05 6.56
CA CYS A 27 8.90 -1.05 7.70
C CYS A 27 8.63 0.36 8.25
N ASP A 28 9.64 1.23 8.30
CA ASP A 28 9.52 2.59 8.84
C ASP A 28 8.75 3.50 7.88
N VAL A 29 9.07 3.42 6.59
CA VAL A 29 8.41 4.21 5.54
C VAL A 29 6.95 3.80 5.39
N ALA A 30 6.68 2.49 5.31
CA ALA A 30 5.34 1.94 5.23
C ALA A 30 4.48 2.36 6.42
N LYS A 31 5.02 2.29 7.65
CA LYS A 31 4.30 2.69 8.86
C LYS A 31 3.97 4.17 8.89
N SER A 32 4.95 5.01 8.58
CA SER A 32 4.78 6.46 8.53
C SER A 32 3.71 6.87 7.51
N VAL A 33 3.77 6.31 6.29
CA VAL A 33 2.77 6.57 5.25
C VAL A 33 1.40 6.07 5.67
N ALA A 34 1.27 4.85 6.23
CA ALA A 34 -0.01 4.32 6.70
C ALA A 34 -0.67 5.21 7.78
N ASP A 35 0.11 5.73 8.72
CA ASP A 35 -0.38 6.63 9.77
C ASP A 35 -0.89 7.95 9.19
N LEU A 36 -0.19 8.51 8.21
CA LEU A 36 -0.62 9.71 7.51
C LEU A 36 -1.88 9.45 6.67
N VAL A 37 -1.96 8.31 5.96
CA VAL A 37 -3.16 7.90 5.21
C VAL A 37 -4.36 7.82 6.14
N ALA A 38 -4.19 7.22 7.33
CA ALA A 38 -5.27 7.12 8.31
C ALA A 38 -5.82 8.51 8.69
N GLY A 39 -4.93 9.48 8.91
CA GLY A 39 -5.31 10.86 9.21
C GLY A 39 -6.07 11.54 8.08
N TYR A 40 -5.62 11.37 6.83
CA TYR A 40 -6.28 11.96 5.67
C TYR A 40 -7.64 11.32 5.35
N LEU A 41 -7.75 9.99 5.48
CA LEU A 41 -9.03 9.30 5.34
C LEU A 41 -10.04 9.75 6.39
N ALA A 42 -9.62 9.82 7.66
CA ALA A 42 -10.48 10.31 8.73
C ALA A 42 -10.92 11.77 8.49
N ALA A 43 -10.02 12.64 8.02
CA ALA A 43 -10.34 14.02 7.66
C ALA A 43 -11.33 14.12 6.48
N ALA A 44 -11.32 13.14 5.57
CA ALA A 44 -12.26 13.03 4.46
C ALA A 44 -13.61 12.39 4.86
N GLY A 45 -13.78 11.98 6.13
CA GLY A 45 -15.00 11.33 6.62
C GLY A 45 -15.05 9.81 6.37
N VAL A 46 -13.94 9.21 5.94
CA VAL A 46 -13.80 7.75 5.80
C VAL A 46 -13.39 7.15 7.14
N GLU A 47 -14.10 6.12 7.58
CA GLU A 47 -13.80 5.43 8.83
C GLU A 47 -12.60 4.49 8.65
N VAL A 48 -11.57 4.65 9.47
CA VAL A 48 -10.41 3.75 9.52
C VAL A 48 -10.61 2.76 10.65
N VAL A 49 -10.92 1.51 10.32
CA VAL A 49 -11.27 0.45 11.29
C VAL A 49 -10.05 -0.34 11.78
N GLY A 50 -8.89 -0.12 11.17
CA GLY A 50 -7.63 -0.67 11.65
C GLY A 50 -6.43 -0.10 10.90
N ASN A 51 -5.29 -0.07 11.57
CA ASN A 51 -3.99 0.27 11.03
C ASN A 51 -2.95 -0.61 11.72
N MET A 52 -2.62 -1.73 11.08
CA MET A 52 -1.82 -2.81 11.68
C MET A 52 -0.50 -3.02 10.96
N GLN A 53 0.57 -3.18 11.74
CA GLN A 53 1.88 -3.62 11.29
C GLN A 53 2.24 -4.91 12.03
N SER A 54 2.55 -5.98 11.28
CA SER A 54 2.93 -7.28 11.81
C SER A 54 3.66 -8.08 10.74
N ASP A 55 4.66 -8.86 11.15
CA ASP A 55 5.35 -9.85 10.31
C ASP A 55 4.44 -11.04 9.96
N SER A 56 3.39 -11.27 10.75
CA SER A 56 2.45 -12.36 10.54
C SER A 56 1.34 -11.98 9.56
N LEU A 57 1.50 -12.37 8.30
CA LEU A 57 0.47 -12.14 7.27
C LEU A 57 -0.90 -12.76 7.63
N HIS A 58 -0.90 -13.90 8.33
CA HIS A 58 -2.12 -14.52 8.83
C HIS A 58 -2.82 -13.64 9.88
N GLU A 59 -2.05 -13.04 10.78
CA GLU A 59 -2.60 -12.14 11.80
C GLU A 59 -3.20 -10.89 11.15
N VAL A 60 -2.47 -10.25 10.23
CA VAL A 60 -2.95 -9.07 9.48
C VAL A 60 -4.29 -9.34 8.81
N VAL A 61 -4.39 -10.45 8.06
CA VAL A 61 -5.63 -10.85 7.38
C VAL A 61 -6.73 -11.15 8.39
N SER A 62 -6.43 -11.88 9.46
CA SER A 62 -7.42 -12.24 10.46
C SER A 62 -8.01 -11.01 11.16
N VAL A 63 -7.17 -10.03 11.51
CA VAL A 63 -7.65 -8.79 12.13
C VAL A 63 -8.45 -7.96 11.12
N SER A 64 -8.00 -7.86 9.88
CA SER A 64 -8.75 -7.15 8.81
C SER A 64 -10.14 -7.77 8.59
N ASN A 65 -10.23 -9.09 8.42
CA ASN A 65 -11.51 -9.76 8.14
C ASN A 65 -12.49 -9.68 9.33
N ASN A 66 -12.00 -9.48 10.55
CA ASN A 66 -12.83 -9.26 11.74
C ASN A 66 -13.15 -7.78 12.02
N SER A 67 -12.77 -6.85 11.14
CA SER A 67 -12.92 -5.39 11.36
C SER A 67 -14.11 -4.74 10.64
N ASP A 68 -14.91 -5.52 9.91
CA ASP A 68 -15.97 -5.03 9.00
C ASP A 68 -15.44 -4.04 7.93
N ALA A 69 -14.17 -4.18 7.52
CA ALA A 69 -13.59 -3.33 6.48
C ALA A 69 -14.20 -3.62 5.10
N ASP A 70 -14.50 -2.56 4.35
CA ASP A 70 -14.91 -2.64 2.94
C ASP A 70 -13.68 -2.72 2.02
N VAL A 71 -12.60 -2.04 2.43
CA VAL A 71 -11.34 -1.93 1.68
C VAL A 71 -10.15 -2.24 2.59
N PHE A 72 -9.18 -2.97 2.05
CA PHE A 72 -7.88 -3.23 2.66
C PHE A 72 -6.76 -2.66 1.78
N VAL A 73 -5.89 -1.83 2.38
CA VAL A 73 -4.73 -1.26 1.69
C VAL A 73 -3.46 -1.65 2.43
N SER A 74 -2.64 -2.50 1.81
CA SER A 74 -1.29 -2.82 2.27
C SER A 74 -0.28 -1.89 1.61
N ILE A 75 0.64 -1.31 2.38
CA ILE A 75 1.58 -0.28 1.93
C ILE A 75 3.01 -0.79 2.11
N HIS A 76 3.78 -0.77 1.01
CA HIS A 76 5.11 -1.37 0.88
C HIS A 76 6.06 -0.47 0.08
N CYS A 77 7.35 -0.82 0.10
CA CYS A 77 8.37 -0.22 -0.77
C CYS A 77 9.05 -1.32 -1.57
N ASN A 78 9.16 -1.13 -2.89
CA ASN A 78 9.75 -2.14 -3.74
C ASN A 78 11.28 -2.16 -3.61
N ALA A 79 11.91 -3.24 -4.06
CA ALA A 79 13.35 -3.33 -4.25
C ALA A 79 13.67 -4.35 -5.34
N CYS A 80 14.77 -4.16 -6.07
CA CYS A 80 15.17 -5.13 -7.10
C CYS A 80 16.68 -5.19 -7.32
N ASN A 81 17.25 -4.17 -7.98
CA ASN A 81 18.63 -4.17 -8.46
C ASN A 81 19.29 -2.77 -8.45
N GLY A 82 18.66 -1.82 -7.77
CA GLY A 82 19.04 -0.40 -7.73
C GLY A 82 18.88 0.40 -9.02
N VAL A 83 18.28 -0.19 -10.07
CA VAL A 83 17.97 0.49 -11.35
C VAL A 83 16.47 0.57 -11.59
N ALA A 84 15.72 -0.46 -11.19
CA ALA A 84 14.26 -0.43 -11.27
C ALA A 84 13.71 0.71 -10.40
N GLN A 85 12.70 1.42 -10.92
CA GLN A 85 12.07 2.57 -10.27
C GLN A 85 10.60 2.64 -10.62
N GLY A 86 9.85 3.44 -9.86
CA GLY A 86 8.44 3.73 -10.09
C GLY A 86 7.47 3.05 -9.13
N THR A 87 6.20 3.39 -9.28
CA THR A 87 5.10 2.90 -8.45
C THR A 87 4.35 1.77 -9.16
N GLU A 88 3.96 0.73 -8.43
CA GLU A 88 2.99 -0.27 -8.89
C GLU A 88 1.97 -0.59 -7.81
N THR A 89 0.73 -0.90 -8.21
CA THR A 89 -0.34 -1.27 -7.28
C THR A 89 -0.91 -2.62 -7.65
N TRP A 90 -0.84 -3.56 -6.72
CA TRP A 90 -1.27 -4.93 -6.88
C TRP A 90 -2.70 -5.13 -6.39
N HIS A 91 -3.44 -6.00 -7.06
CA HIS A 91 -4.79 -6.43 -6.67
C HIS A 91 -4.94 -7.93 -6.90
N PHE A 92 -5.93 -8.57 -6.29
CA PHE A 92 -6.22 -9.97 -6.58
C PHE A 92 -6.65 -10.15 -8.04
N TYR A 93 -6.05 -11.12 -8.74
CA TYR A 93 -6.37 -11.41 -10.14
C TYR A 93 -7.83 -11.83 -10.30
N GLY A 94 -8.58 -11.12 -11.15
CA GLY A 94 -10.00 -11.35 -11.38
C GLY A 94 -10.93 -10.55 -10.46
N SER A 95 -10.40 -9.80 -9.50
CA SER A 95 -11.18 -8.82 -8.73
C SER A 95 -11.30 -7.51 -9.50
N GLY A 96 -12.45 -7.27 -10.13
CA GLY A 96 -12.71 -6.00 -10.83
C GLY A 96 -12.74 -4.79 -9.88
N ALA A 97 -13.31 -4.95 -8.68
CA ALA A 97 -13.29 -3.92 -7.65
C ALA A 97 -11.85 -3.61 -7.19
N GLY A 98 -11.03 -4.64 -7.00
CA GLY A 98 -9.61 -4.47 -6.65
C GLY A 98 -8.82 -3.78 -7.74
N GLU A 99 -9.08 -4.09 -9.02
CA GLU A 99 -8.44 -3.42 -10.16
C GLU A 99 -8.83 -1.94 -10.25
N THR A 100 -10.10 -1.60 -10.03
CA THR A 100 -10.56 -0.20 -9.98
C THR A 100 -9.89 0.56 -8.84
N LEU A 101 -9.91 0.01 -7.62
CA LEU A 101 -9.26 0.62 -6.46
C LEU A 101 -7.75 0.82 -6.69
N ALA A 102 -7.07 -0.22 -7.20
CA ALA A 102 -5.65 -0.15 -7.53
C ALA A 102 -5.37 0.95 -8.56
N SER A 103 -6.22 1.09 -9.58
CA SER A 103 -6.08 2.09 -10.62
C SER A 103 -6.25 3.51 -10.08
N CYS A 104 -7.24 3.74 -9.20
CA CYS A 104 -7.44 5.04 -8.55
C CYS A 104 -6.21 5.45 -7.73
N ILE A 105 -5.69 4.55 -6.90
CA ILE A 105 -4.49 4.80 -6.09
C ILE A 105 -3.25 5.02 -6.96
N GLN A 106 -3.02 4.14 -7.94
CA GLN A 106 -1.90 4.22 -8.87
C GLN A 106 -1.87 5.59 -9.58
N ASN A 107 -3.01 6.01 -10.14
CA ASN A 107 -3.11 7.27 -10.88
C ASN A 107 -2.82 8.49 -9.98
N GLN A 108 -3.32 8.48 -8.74
CA GLN A 108 -3.10 9.57 -7.79
C GLN A 108 -1.62 9.68 -7.39
N ILE A 109 -0.94 8.56 -7.14
CA ILE A 109 0.49 8.57 -6.81
C ILE A 109 1.31 9.09 -7.99
N VAL A 110 1.13 8.48 -9.17
CA VAL A 110 1.87 8.86 -10.39
C VAL A 110 1.67 10.33 -10.74
N THR A 111 0.43 10.83 -10.68
CA THR A 111 0.13 12.23 -11.02
C THR A 111 0.67 13.22 -9.99
N SER A 112 0.66 12.85 -8.70
CA SER A 112 1.08 13.75 -7.63
C SER A 112 2.59 13.82 -7.47
N LEU A 113 3.29 12.70 -7.65
CA LEU A 113 4.73 12.59 -7.39
C LEU A 113 5.59 12.46 -8.65
N GLY A 114 4.99 12.19 -9.82
CA GLY A 114 5.74 12.00 -11.06
C GLY A 114 6.61 10.74 -11.07
N THR A 115 6.27 9.73 -10.27
CA THR A 115 6.95 8.43 -10.29
C THR A 115 6.79 7.76 -11.66
N THR A 116 7.75 6.89 -12.01
CA THR A 116 7.58 6.06 -13.21
C THR A 116 6.34 5.18 -13.05
N ASP A 117 5.40 5.27 -13.97
CA ASP A 117 4.17 4.49 -13.92
C ASP A 117 4.43 3.05 -14.38
N ARG A 118 4.34 2.09 -13.45
CA ARG A 118 4.45 0.67 -13.75
C ARG A 118 3.09 -0.01 -13.88
N GLY A 119 2.02 0.74 -13.66
CA GLY A 119 0.63 0.30 -13.74
C GLY A 119 0.18 -0.62 -12.61
N THR A 120 -1.04 -1.11 -12.74
CA THR A 120 -1.60 -2.10 -11.82
C THR A 120 -1.16 -3.53 -12.19
N LYS A 121 -1.17 -4.42 -11.19
CA LYS A 121 -0.76 -5.84 -11.34
C LYS A 121 -1.78 -6.79 -10.73
N GLY A 122 -2.22 -7.77 -11.52
CA GLY A 122 -3.03 -8.88 -11.00
C GLY A 122 -2.16 -9.95 -10.33
N ALA A 123 -2.32 -10.10 -9.01
CA ALA A 123 -1.74 -11.19 -8.23
C ALA A 123 -2.56 -12.46 -8.41
N LYS A 124 -2.00 -13.44 -9.13
CA LYS A 124 -2.65 -14.73 -9.39
C LYS A 124 -2.05 -15.81 -8.49
N PRO A 125 -2.87 -16.50 -7.67
CA PRO A 125 -2.41 -17.63 -6.87
C PRO A 125 -1.60 -18.63 -7.70
N SER A 126 -0.51 -19.14 -7.10
CA SER A 126 0.43 -20.09 -7.72
C SER A 126 1.27 -19.57 -8.90
N VAL A 127 1.22 -18.27 -9.22
CA VAL A 127 2.08 -17.63 -10.23
C VAL A 127 2.88 -16.49 -9.60
N ASN A 128 2.17 -15.51 -9.04
CA ASN A 128 2.68 -14.29 -8.45
C ASN A 128 1.71 -13.83 -7.33
N GLY A 129 1.14 -14.81 -6.61
CA GLY A 129 0.13 -14.57 -5.59
C GLY A 129 0.73 -13.90 -4.37
N LEU A 130 0.00 -12.93 -3.83
CA LEU A 130 0.33 -12.24 -2.59
C LEU A 130 -0.67 -12.69 -1.52
N TYR A 131 -0.17 -13.10 -0.36
CA TYR A 131 -1.00 -13.76 0.67
C TYR A 131 -2.14 -12.86 1.14
N VAL A 132 -1.85 -11.60 1.47
CA VAL A 132 -2.84 -10.63 1.96
C VAL A 132 -3.93 -10.36 0.92
N LEU A 133 -3.58 -10.32 -0.37
CA LEU A 133 -4.57 -10.14 -1.45
C LEU A 133 -5.43 -11.39 -1.69
N SER A 134 -4.90 -12.58 -1.37
CA SER A 134 -5.58 -13.85 -1.62
C SER A 134 -6.51 -14.30 -0.50
N ASN A 135 -6.34 -13.75 0.71
CA ASN A 135 -7.02 -14.23 1.91
C ASN A 135 -7.83 -13.14 2.65
N THR A 136 -7.78 -11.87 2.19
CA THR A 136 -8.59 -10.79 2.76
C THR A 136 -9.97 -10.78 2.11
N ASP A 137 -11.02 -10.67 2.92
CA ASP A 137 -12.42 -10.67 2.46
C ASP A 137 -12.84 -9.33 1.85
N ALA A 138 -12.27 -8.23 2.36
CA ALA A 138 -12.45 -6.87 1.84
C ALA A 138 -11.85 -6.70 0.43
N VAL A 139 -12.20 -5.62 -0.27
CA VAL A 139 -11.52 -5.26 -1.53
C VAL A 139 -10.07 -4.88 -1.22
N ALA A 140 -9.13 -5.75 -1.61
CA ALA A 140 -7.74 -5.67 -1.19
C ALA A 140 -6.80 -5.19 -2.29
N VAL A 141 -5.89 -4.28 -1.93
CA VAL A 141 -4.75 -3.83 -2.75
C VAL A 141 -3.46 -3.81 -1.95
N LEU A 142 -2.33 -3.95 -2.64
CA LEU A 142 -0.99 -3.76 -2.10
C LEU A 142 -0.26 -2.72 -2.95
N VAL A 143 0.16 -1.63 -2.32
CA VAL A 143 0.79 -0.48 -2.96
C VAL A 143 2.30 -0.58 -2.75
N GLU A 144 3.04 -0.72 -3.84
CA GLU A 144 4.49 -0.52 -3.86
C GLU A 144 4.77 0.94 -4.18
N LEU A 145 5.06 1.75 -3.14
CA LEU A 145 5.14 3.21 -3.25
C LEU A 145 6.16 3.65 -4.31
N ALA A 146 7.39 3.14 -4.20
CA ALA A 146 8.52 3.34 -5.10
C ALA A 146 9.63 2.31 -4.75
N PHE A 147 10.75 2.31 -5.46
CA PHE A 147 11.88 1.40 -5.20
C PHE A 147 12.87 1.97 -4.16
N ILE A 148 12.94 1.38 -2.97
CA ILE A 148 13.81 1.85 -1.88
C ILE A 148 15.31 1.72 -2.19
N ASP A 149 15.66 0.86 -3.14
CA ASP A 149 17.05 0.63 -3.59
C ASP A 149 17.44 1.47 -4.83
N HIS A 150 16.53 2.27 -5.38
CA HIS A 150 16.81 3.26 -6.42
C HIS A 150 16.99 4.67 -5.84
N ALA A 151 18.06 5.39 -6.24
CA ALA A 151 18.44 6.65 -5.59
C ALA A 151 17.35 7.75 -5.63
N GLY A 152 16.71 7.96 -6.78
CA GLY A 152 15.67 8.98 -6.93
C GLY A 152 14.37 8.59 -6.21
N ASP A 153 14.04 7.31 -6.19
CA ASP A 153 12.84 6.81 -5.51
C ASP A 153 13.04 6.85 -4.00
N ALA A 154 14.23 6.48 -3.51
CA ALA A 154 14.59 6.59 -2.10
C ALA A 154 14.56 8.06 -1.61
N GLU A 155 14.93 9.03 -2.44
CA GLU A 155 14.76 10.45 -2.10
C GLU A 155 13.28 10.82 -1.91
N LEU A 156 12.39 10.37 -2.81
CA LEU A 156 10.94 10.55 -2.65
C LEU A 156 10.41 9.84 -1.41
N LEU A 157 10.80 8.59 -1.17
CA LEU A 157 10.39 7.81 0.01
C LEU A 157 10.89 8.43 1.32
N GLY A 158 12.05 9.11 1.30
CA GLY A 158 12.60 9.78 2.48
C GLY A 158 12.01 11.17 2.75
N THR A 159 11.51 11.87 1.73
CA THR A 159 11.14 13.30 1.84
C THR A 159 9.68 13.63 1.53
N GLN A 160 8.98 12.77 0.79
CA GLN A 160 7.63 13.02 0.24
C GLN A 160 6.56 12.03 0.76
N GLN A 161 6.78 11.40 1.92
CA GLN A 161 5.83 10.44 2.52
C GLN A 161 4.42 11.02 2.73
N ASP A 162 4.35 12.30 3.09
CA ASP A 162 3.09 13.05 3.22
C ASP A 162 2.33 13.16 1.89
N GLU A 163 3.02 13.35 0.77
CA GLU A 163 2.38 13.37 -0.56
C GLU A 163 1.93 11.98 -1.01
N PHE A 164 2.71 10.93 -0.73
CA PHE A 164 2.26 9.54 -0.95
C PHE A 164 0.97 9.27 -0.17
N ALA A 165 0.93 9.66 1.11
CA ALA A 165 -0.24 9.44 1.95
C ALA A 165 -1.47 10.20 1.45
N ARG A 166 -1.32 11.47 1.06
CA ARG A 166 -2.41 12.24 0.44
C ARG A 166 -2.88 11.60 -0.86
N ALA A 167 -1.98 11.12 -1.70
CA ALA A 167 -2.31 10.47 -2.96
C ALA A 167 -3.08 9.16 -2.75
N ILE A 168 -2.66 8.31 -1.82
CA ILE A 168 -3.38 7.08 -1.46
C ILE A 168 -4.77 7.43 -0.93
N ALA A 169 -4.89 8.39 0.00
CA ALA A 169 -6.19 8.78 0.55
C ALA A 169 -7.13 9.32 -0.55
N ARG A 170 -6.64 10.16 -1.47
CA ARG A 170 -7.39 10.60 -2.66
C ARG A 170 -7.83 9.42 -3.52
N GLY A 171 -6.94 8.47 -3.78
CA GLY A 171 -7.25 7.30 -4.61
C GLY A 171 -8.32 6.42 -4.00
N VAL A 172 -8.31 6.25 -2.68
CA VAL A 172 -9.36 5.54 -1.93
C VAL A 172 -10.70 6.30 -2.01
N THR A 173 -10.70 7.63 -1.85
CA THR A 173 -11.95 8.42 -1.97
C THR A 173 -12.48 8.51 -3.40
N ASP A 174 -11.59 8.51 -4.41
CA ASP A 174 -11.99 8.43 -5.82
C ASP A 174 -12.71 7.10 -6.12
N TYR A 175 -12.23 6.00 -5.53
CA TYR A 175 -12.88 4.70 -5.62
C TYR A 175 -14.27 4.70 -4.93
N GLU A 176 -14.40 5.32 -3.76
CA GLU A 176 -15.69 5.46 -3.06
C GLU A 176 -16.72 6.21 -3.93
N GLY A 177 -16.30 7.29 -4.60
CA GLY A 177 -17.16 8.07 -5.48
C GLY A 177 -17.49 7.41 -6.83
N ALA A 178 -16.74 6.38 -7.22
CA ALA A 178 -16.98 5.61 -8.44
C ALA A 178 -17.94 4.41 -8.23
N CYS A 179 -18.24 4.07 -6.97
CA CYS A 179 -19.11 2.97 -6.56
C CYS A 179 -20.57 3.39 -6.36
#